data_AF-G0U6Y2-F1
#
_entry.id   AF-G0U6Y2-F1
#
_cell.length_a   1.000
_cell.length_b   1.000
_cell.length_c   1.000
_cell.angle_alpha   90.00
_cell.angle_beta   90.00
_cell.angle_gamma   90.00
#
_symmetry.space_group_name_H-M   'P 1'
#
loop_
_entity.id
_entity.type
_entity.pdbx_description
1 polymer ?
#
loop_
_entity_poly.entity_id
_entity_poly.type
_entity_poly.pdbx_seq_one_letter_code
_entity_poly.pdbx_strand_id
1 'polypeptide(L)'
;MLTAEQSSLIERAFRTMDREGNGMLSLEHICHVFDASKHPRVREGLIAPSATLDMLRSQFGTTAKAEGGITFDVFVRFHERMAEEYAKLRISNVEALLTETIEGIWRLGQLLEPSLIRPIFPVEQRPKGVYATAQMSLVWPDEKMGKESYILHVIPGVVRPIFSRGDLPLELRGFFAYPAELSGMKLVREPTQIATQRWLDFVWEYEDGKMAAVEGIISARVNPDTLPEYLRNLIVEPKITKELPSVYCVKTAVGPNPMYKRTSDEYGYGAPEEIKRVSAWKDLTFSGEAYGLIYHGRIGKFTKKHYCKRDLETAGTMNI
;
A
#
# COMPACT_ATOMS: atom_id res chain seq x y z
N MET A 1 -11.82 34.11 4.41
CA MET A 1 -11.00 33.99 3.19
C MET A 1 -9.87 33.01 3.48
N LEU A 2 -9.59 32.12 2.54
CA LEU A 2 -8.46 31.18 2.66
C LEU A 2 -7.14 31.93 2.54
N THR A 3 -6.13 31.52 3.30
CA THR A 3 -4.79 32.09 3.19
C THR A 3 -4.02 31.48 2.01
N ALA A 4 -2.90 32.08 1.62
CA ALA A 4 -2.08 31.59 0.52
C ALA A 4 -1.55 30.16 0.80
N GLU A 5 -1.19 29.89 2.04
CA GLU A 5 -0.73 28.57 2.49
C GLU A 5 -1.84 27.51 2.38
N GLN A 6 -3.04 27.85 2.85
CA GLN A 6 -4.21 26.96 2.75
C GLN A 6 -4.59 26.68 1.29
N SER A 7 -4.54 27.69 0.44
CA SER A 7 -4.80 27.54 -0.99
C SER A 7 -3.78 26.60 -1.66
N SER A 8 -2.50 26.74 -1.30
CA SER A 8 -1.44 25.83 -1.76
C SER A 8 -1.64 24.39 -1.26
N LEU A 9 -2.13 24.20 -0.03
CA LEU A 9 -2.44 22.86 0.50
C LEU A 9 -3.64 22.22 -0.20
N ILE A 10 -4.68 23.01 -0.48
CA ILE A 10 -5.88 22.54 -1.20
C ILE A 10 -5.50 22.16 -2.63
N GLU A 11 -4.69 22.98 -3.30
CA GLU A 11 -4.17 22.68 -4.62
C GLU A 11 -3.33 21.40 -4.62
N ARG A 12 -2.42 21.25 -3.65
CA ARG A 12 -1.64 20.02 -3.46
C ARG A 12 -2.55 18.80 -3.23
N ALA A 13 -3.56 18.92 -2.36
CA ALA A 13 -4.52 17.85 -2.12
C ALA A 13 -5.25 17.44 -3.40
N PHE A 14 -5.76 18.41 -4.15
CA PHE A 14 -6.45 18.18 -5.41
C PHE A 14 -5.56 17.43 -6.40
N ARG A 15 -4.33 17.92 -6.61
CA ARG A 15 -3.36 17.31 -7.54
C ARG A 15 -2.99 15.88 -7.15
N THR A 16 -2.87 15.59 -5.86
CA THR A 16 -2.55 14.22 -5.40
C THR A 16 -3.69 13.22 -5.64
N MET A 17 -4.93 13.73 -5.79
CA MET A 17 -6.11 12.94 -6.11
C MET A 17 -6.38 12.88 -7.62
N ASP A 18 -5.97 13.90 -8.38
CA ASP A 18 -6.09 13.96 -9.84
C ASP A 18 -4.95 13.17 -10.51
N ARG A 19 -4.97 11.86 -10.29
CA ARG A 19 -3.92 10.96 -10.81
C ARG A 19 -3.84 10.95 -12.34
N GLU A 20 -4.99 11.18 -12.99
CA GLU A 20 -5.10 11.25 -14.44
C GLU A 20 -4.67 12.60 -14.99
N GLY A 21 -4.49 13.63 -14.15
CA GLY A 21 -4.17 15.00 -14.55
C GLY A 21 -5.15 15.52 -15.60
N ASN A 22 -6.45 15.22 -15.43
CA ASN A 22 -7.51 15.65 -16.33
C ASN A 22 -8.31 16.84 -15.74
N GLY A 23 -7.94 17.30 -14.54
CA GLY A 23 -8.58 18.40 -13.82
C GLY A 23 -9.90 18.02 -13.14
N MET A 24 -10.24 16.73 -13.07
CA MET A 24 -11.50 16.23 -12.55
C MET A 24 -11.29 15.06 -11.57
N LEU A 25 -11.91 15.16 -10.39
CA LEU A 25 -11.90 14.10 -9.39
C LEU A 25 -13.19 13.29 -9.41
N SER A 26 -13.08 11.96 -9.32
CA SER A 26 -14.26 11.11 -9.12
C SER A 26 -14.72 11.13 -7.67
N LEU A 27 -16.04 11.12 -7.45
CA LEU A 27 -16.62 11.15 -6.11
C LEU A 27 -16.17 9.96 -5.25
N GLU A 28 -16.05 8.79 -5.86
CA GLU A 28 -15.57 7.58 -5.19
C GLU A 28 -14.14 7.75 -4.69
N HIS A 29 -13.27 8.36 -5.50
CA HIS A 29 -11.87 8.58 -5.12
C HIS A 29 -11.75 9.58 -3.97
N ILE A 30 -12.50 10.70 -4.02
CA ILE A 30 -12.52 11.66 -2.91
C ILE A 30 -12.98 11.00 -1.61
N CYS A 31 -14.08 10.22 -1.65
CA CYS A 31 -14.59 9.52 -0.48
C CYS A 31 -13.59 8.51 0.10
N HIS A 32 -12.78 7.88 -0.76
CA HIS A 32 -11.76 6.92 -0.32
C HIS A 32 -10.57 7.60 0.36
N VAL A 33 -10.17 8.79 -0.12
CA VAL A 33 -9.05 9.56 0.44
C VAL A 33 -9.45 10.30 1.71
N PHE A 34 -10.69 10.79 1.77
CA PHE A 34 -11.20 11.62 2.86
C PHE A 34 -11.20 10.89 4.21
N ASP A 35 -10.48 11.45 5.19
CA ASP A 35 -10.45 10.94 6.55
C ASP A 35 -11.47 11.67 7.45
N ALA A 36 -12.66 11.09 7.55
CA ALA A 36 -13.72 11.64 8.38
C ALA A 36 -13.36 11.69 9.88
N SER A 37 -12.42 10.87 10.35
CA SER A 37 -12.00 10.89 11.77
C SER A 37 -11.23 12.16 12.16
N LYS A 38 -10.62 12.81 11.17
CA LYS A 38 -9.84 14.04 11.34
C LYS A 38 -10.72 15.29 11.29
N HIS A 39 -11.99 15.16 10.93
CA HIS A 39 -12.93 16.27 10.95
C HIS A 39 -13.17 16.77 12.40
N PRO A 40 -13.03 18.06 12.71
CA PRO A 40 -13.11 18.56 14.09
C PRO A 40 -14.42 18.26 14.82
N ARG A 41 -15.57 18.38 14.15
CA ARG A 41 -16.86 17.98 14.75
C ARG A 41 -16.93 16.48 15.12
N VAL A 42 -16.13 15.64 14.45
CA VAL A 42 -16.00 14.21 14.80
C VAL A 42 -15.04 14.03 15.98
N ARG A 43 -13.91 14.76 15.98
CA ARG A 43 -12.95 14.78 17.11
C ARG A 43 -13.61 15.25 18.42
N GLU A 44 -14.54 16.19 18.33
CA GLU A 44 -15.31 16.72 19.44
C GLU A 44 -16.52 15.84 19.82
N GLY A 45 -16.78 14.76 19.07
CA GLY A 45 -17.90 13.85 19.32
C GLY A 45 -19.29 14.42 18.99
N LEU A 46 -19.36 15.54 18.28
CA LEU A 46 -20.62 16.20 17.91
C LEU A 46 -21.34 15.47 16.76
N ILE A 47 -20.58 14.85 15.86
CA ILE A 47 -21.13 14.10 14.72
C ILE A 47 -20.39 12.77 14.53
N ALA A 48 -21.09 11.78 13.98
CA ALA A 48 -20.47 10.51 13.60
C ALA A 48 -19.59 10.67 12.33
N PRO A 49 -18.51 9.86 12.18
CA PRO A 49 -17.70 9.85 10.97
C PRO A 49 -18.51 9.57 9.69
N SER A 50 -19.50 8.67 9.76
CA SER A 50 -20.39 8.35 8.64
C SER A 50 -21.21 9.55 8.18
N ALA A 51 -21.76 10.33 9.11
CA ALA A 51 -22.53 11.52 8.79
C ALA A 51 -21.69 12.59 8.07
N THR A 52 -20.39 12.68 8.39
CA THR A 52 -19.46 13.59 7.72
C THR A 52 -19.21 13.15 6.27
N LEU A 53 -19.04 11.85 6.04
CA LEU A 53 -18.93 11.29 4.68
C LEU A 53 -20.21 11.50 3.87
N ASP A 54 -21.38 11.34 4.49
CA ASP A 54 -22.67 11.57 3.82
C ASP A 54 -22.87 13.04 3.44
N MET A 55 -22.45 13.97 4.31
CA MET A 55 -22.42 15.40 4.00
C MET A 55 -21.52 15.69 2.80
N LEU A 56 -20.31 15.11 2.77
CA LEU A 56 -19.38 15.27 1.66
C LEU A 56 -19.96 14.71 0.35
N ARG A 57 -20.60 13.53 0.40
CA ARG A 57 -21.29 12.93 -0.75
C ARG A 57 -22.44 13.79 -1.26
N SER A 58 -23.19 14.42 -0.37
CA SER A 58 -24.27 15.32 -0.74
C SER A 58 -23.75 16.59 -1.43
N GLN A 59 -22.70 17.19 -0.87
CA GLN A 59 -22.12 18.43 -1.38
C GLN A 59 -21.46 18.25 -2.76
N PHE A 60 -20.65 17.21 -2.94
CA PHE A 60 -20.02 16.94 -4.22
C PHE A 60 -20.89 16.15 -5.19
N GLY A 61 -21.90 15.42 -4.71
CA GLY A 61 -22.72 14.54 -5.53
C GLY A 61 -23.56 15.27 -6.58
N THR A 62 -23.99 16.50 -6.29
CA THR A 62 -24.72 17.34 -7.26
C THR A 62 -23.82 17.72 -8.43
N THR A 63 -22.61 18.19 -8.15
CA THR A 63 -21.63 18.58 -9.18
C THR A 63 -21.14 17.36 -9.96
N ALA A 64 -20.79 16.27 -9.27
CA ALA A 64 -20.30 15.05 -9.91
C ALA A 64 -21.32 14.46 -10.90
N LYS A 65 -22.62 14.58 -10.63
CA LYS A 65 -23.69 14.14 -11.55
C LYS A 65 -23.86 15.06 -12.76
N ALA A 66 -23.64 16.37 -12.58
CA ALA A 66 -23.83 17.36 -13.63
C ALA A 66 -22.64 17.41 -14.61
N GLU A 67 -21.42 17.35 -14.07
CA GLU A 67 -20.18 17.57 -14.85
C GLU A 67 -19.38 16.29 -15.07
N GLY A 68 -19.82 15.15 -14.53
CA GLY A 68 -19.10 13.87 -14.61
C GLY A 68 -17.89 13.76 -13.68
N GLY A 69 -17.60 14.80 -12.90
CA GLY A 69 -16.47 14.86 -11.98
C GLY A 69 -16.53 16.11 -11.10
N ILE A 70 -15.52 16.26 -10.25
CA ILE A 70 -15.40 17.40 -9.33
C ILE A 70 -14.19 18.22 -9.77
N THR A 71 -14.46 19.44 -10.22
CA THR A 71 -13.44 20.40 -10.68
C THR A 71 -12.74 21.09 -9.51
N PHE A 72 -11.58 21.68 -9.78
CA PHE A 72 -10.80 22.39 -8.76
C PHE A 72 -11.58 23.56 -8.11
N ASP A 73 -12.36 24.33 -8.88
CA ASP A 73 -13.17 25.45 -8.37
C ASP A 73 -14.17 24.97 -7.30
N VAL A 74 -14.88 23.88 -7.59
CA VAL A 74 -15.85 23.28 -6.66
C VAL A 74 -15.15 22.75 -5.41
N PHE A 75 -13.96 22.18 -5.57
CA PHE A 75 -13.14 21.72 -4.48
C PHE A 75 -12.67 22.87 -3.58
N VAL A 76 -12.28 24.02 -4.15
CA VAL A 76 -11.92 25.23 -3.39
C VAL A 76 -13.13 25.78 -2.64
N ARG A 77 -14.29 25.89 -3.29
CA ARG A 77 -15.53 26.37 -2.63
C ARG A 77 -15.95 25.55 -1.42
N PHE A 78 -15.71 24.24 -1.44
CA PHE A 78 -15.94 23.37 -0.27
C PHE A 78 -15.08 23.83 0.92
N HIS A 79 -13.81 24.15 0.70
CA HIS A 79 -12.90 24.63 1.73
C HIS A 79 -13.20 26.06 2.16
N GLU A 80 -13.67 26.93 1.26
CA GLU A 80 -14.13 28.27 1.62
C GLU A 80 -15.32 28.21 2.59
N ARG A 81 -16.31 27.34 2.31
CA ARG A 81 -17.44 27.10 3.22
C ARG A 81 -16.98 26.57 4.56
N MET A 82 -16.03 25.63 4.56
CA MET A 82 -15.41 25.15 5.81
C MET A 82 -14.76 26.32 6.56
N ALA A 83 -13.95 27.15 5.90
CA ALA A 83 -13.31 28.30 6.54
C ALA A 83 -14.33 29.30 7.13
N GLU A 84 -15.46 29.54 6.45
CA GLU A 84 -16.56 30.39 6.96
C GLU A 84 -17.22 29.82 8.22
N GLU A 85 -17.39 28.50 8.31
CA GLU A 85 -17.90 27.85 9.53
C GLU A 85 -16.94 28.05 10.71
N TYR A 86 -15.63 27.94 10.47
CA TYR A 86 -14.63 28.12 11.51
C TYR A 86 -14.49 29.57 11.95
N ALA A 87 -14.66 30.53 11.04
CA ALA A 87 -14.67 31.95 11.37
C ALA A 87 -15.80 32.33 12.35
N LYS A 88 -16.90 31.56 12.37
CA LYS A 88 -18.01 31.75 13.32
C LYS A 88 -17.69 31.18 14.71
N LEU A 89 -16.73 30.27 14.82
CA LEU A 89 -16.28 29.72 16.09
C LEU A 89 -15.32 30.73 16.74
N ARG A 90 -15.61 31.16 17.97
CA ARG A 90 -14.79 32.11 18.74
C ARG A 90 -13.50 31.46 19.29
N ILE A 91 -12.66 30.93 18.41
CA ILE A 91 -11.40 30.26 18.74
C ILE A 91 -10.24 31.22 18.42
N SER A 92 -9.24 31.28 19.29
CA SER A 92 -8.13 32.25 19.17
C SER A 92 -7.17 31.97 17.99
N ASN A 93 -7.13 30.74 17.46
CA ASN A 93 -6.24 30.34 16.37
C ASN A 93 -6.98 29.50 15.30
N VAL A 94 -7.88 30.17 14.58
CA VAL A 94 -8.68 29.54 13.50
C VAL A 94 -7.81 29.07 12.33
N GLU A 95 -6.77 29.83 11.99
CA GLU A 95 -5.93 29.56 10.82
C GLU A 95 -5.11 28.28 10.97
N ALA A 96 -4.43 28.10 12.11
CA ALA A 96 -3.65 26.88 12.35
C ALA A 96 -4.56 25.65 12.43
N LEU A 97 -5.73 25.78 13.06
CA LEU A 97 -6.70 24.69 13.17
C LEU A 97 -7.25 24.28 11.79
N LEU A 98 -7.56 25.25 10.92
CA LEU A 98 -8.02 24.96 9.56
C LEU A 98 -6.93 24.27 8.75
N THR A 99 -5.68 24.72 8.88
CA THR A 99 -4.51 24.12 8.22
C THR A 99 -4.31 22.67 8.65
N GLU A 100 -4.28 22.40 9.97
CA GLU A 100 -4.22 21.03 10.53
C GLU A 100 -5.39 20.16 10.04
N THR A 101 -6.57 20.77 9.94
CA THR A 101 -7.78 20.08 9.47
C THR A 101 -7.67 19.68 8.01
N ILE A 102 -7.23 20.59 7.12
CA ILE A 102 -7.03 20.31 5.69
C ILE A 102 -5.97 19.21 5.52
N GLU A 103 -4.84 19.32 6.21
CA GLU A 103 -3.77 18.31 6.15
C GLU A 103 -4.24 16.93 6.65
N GLY A 104 -5.00 16.92 7.74
CA GLY A 104 -5.51 15.70 8.36
C GLY A 104 -6.58 15.01 7.51
N ILE A 105 -7.58 15.77 7.05
CA ILE A 105 -8.71 15.26 6.26
C ILE A 105 -8.21 14.67 4.93
N TRP A 106 -7.27 15.33 4.26
CA TRP A 106 -6.71 14.85 2.99
C TRP A 106 -5.45 14.00 3.14
N ARG A 107 -5.06 13.70 4.39
CA ARG A 107 -3.89 12.87 4.71
C ARG A 107 -2.64 13.34 3.97
N LEU A 108 -2.42 14.65 3.90
CA LEU A 108 -1.30 15.25 3.16
C LEU A 108 0.04 14.94 3.80
N GLY A 109 0.10 14.89 5.13
CA GLY A 109 1.30 14.51 5.88
C GLY A 109 1.71 13.04 5.74
N GLN A 110 0.91 12.21 5.07
CA GLN A 110 1.22 10.80 4.79
C GLN A 110 1.77 10.57 3.39
N LEU A 111 1.87 11.62 2.57
CA LEU A 111 2.39 11.52 1.21
C LEU A 111 3.90 11.32 1.23
N LEU A 112 4.38 10.47 0.32
CA LEU A 112 5.81 10.17 0.21
C LEU A 112 6.50 11.21 -0.67
N GLU A 113 7.35 12.05 -0.09
CA GLU A 113 8.20 12.96 -0.87
C GLU A 113 9.34 12.19 -1.55
N PRO A 114 9.72 12.52 -2.80
CA PRO A 114 9.21 13.60 -3.64
C PRO A 114 8.06 13.17 -4.57
N SER A 115 7.68 11.89 -4.55
CA SER A 115 6.72 11.29 -5.50
C SER A 115 5.25 11.51 -5.14
N LEU A 116 4.96 12.18 -4.03
CA LEU A 116 3.63 12.45 -3.51
C LEU A 116 2.71 11.21 -3.54
N ILE A 117 3.30 10.02 -3.48
CA ILE A 117 2.58 8.76 -3.53
C ILE A 117 1.93 8.54 -2.18
N ARG A 118 0.67 8.14 -2.20
CA ARG A 118 -0.03 7.72 -0.99
C ARG A 118 0.32 6.27 -0.69
N PRO A 119 0.96 5.97 0.46
CA PRO A 119 1.31 4.61 0.79
C PRO A 119 0.06 3.79 1.15
N ILE A 120 0.01 2.52 0.75
CA ILE A 120 -1.13 1.62 1.06
C ILE A 120 -1.17 1.27 2.57
N PHE A 121 -0.01 1.29 3.23
CA PHE A 121 0.14 0.98 4.64
C PHE A 121 1.14 1.95 5.29
N PRO A 122 1.12 2.12 6.63
CA PRO A 122 2.00 3.04 7.34
C PRO A 122 3.47 2.85 6.97
N VAL A 123 4.22 3.94 6.85
CA VAL A 123 5.61 3.89 6.34
C VAL A 123 6.55 3.18 7.30
N GLU A 124 6.27 3.22 8.59
CA GLU A 124 7.00 2.55 9.66
C GLU A 124 6.76 1.04 9.66
N GLN A 125 5.66 0.60 9.05
CA GLN A 125 5.33 -0.81 8.97
C GLN A 125 6.15 -1.50 7.89
N ARG A 126 6.89 -2.54 8.30
CA ARG A 126 7.55 -3.44 7.35
C ARG A 126 6.53 -4.12 6.42
N PRO A 127 6.90 -4.38 5.15
CA PRO A 127 6.04 -5.11 4.22
C PRO A 127 5.60 -6.47 4.78
N LYS A 128 4.31 -6.78 4.65
CA LYS A 128 3.70 -8.04 5.12
C LYS A 128 2.83 -8.66 4.02
N GLY A 129 2.64 -9.98 4.10
CA GLY A 129 1.79 -10.71 3.16
C GLY A 129 2.28 -10.57 1.72
N VAL A 130 1.37 -10.24 0.79
CA VAL A 130 1.68 -10.11 -0.65
C VAL A 130 2.71 -9.00 -0.90
N TYR A 131 2.71 -7.93 -0.10
CA TYR A 131 3.66 -6.82 -0.25
C TYR A 131 5.08 -7.18 0.19
N ALA A 132 5.25 -8.25 0.98
CA ALA A 132 6.57 -8.70 1.41
C ALA A 132 7.34 -9.45 0.29
N THR A 133 6.65 -9.83 -0.79
CA THR A 133 7.23 -10.52 -1.94
C THR A 133 7.05 -9.78 -3.25
N ALA A 134 6.05 -8.88 -3.35
CA ALA A 134 5.83 -8.05 -4.51
C ALA A 134 6.98 -7.03 -4.65
N GLN A 135 7.72 -7.11 -5.76
CA GLN A 135 8.77 -6.14 -6.06
C GLN A 135 8.17 -4.75 -6.22
N MET A 136 8.84 -3.77 -5.63
CA MET A 136 8.53 -2.36 -5.77
C MET A 136 9.16 -1.83 -7.07
N SER A 137 8.63 -0.71 -7.52
CA SER A 137 9.16 0.06 -8.65
C SER A 137 10.02 1.20 -8.12
N LEU A 138 11.06 1.54 -8.87
CA LEU A 138 11.82 2.76 -8.67
C LEU A 138 11.10 3.89 -9.41
N VAL A 139 10.79 4.99 -8.72
CA VAL A 139 9.99 6.10 -9.28
C VAL A 139 10.57 7.45 -8.93
N TRP A 140 10.46 8.44 -9.81
CA TRP A 140 10.88 9.81 -9.55
C TRP A 140 10.04 10.81 -10.35
N PRO A 141 9.83 12.04 -9.86
CA PRO A 141 9.12 13.07 -10.61
C PRO A 141 9.91 13.53 -11.85
N ASP A 142 9.21 13.84 -12.94
CA ASP A 142 9.81 14.48 -14.10
C ASP A 142 10.16 15.95 -13.79
N GLU A 143 11.44 16.30 -13.90
CA GLU A 143 11.95 17.65 -13.64
C GLU A 143 11.54 18.66 -14.73
N LYS A 144 11.29 18.18 -15.95
CA LYS A 144 11.09 19.05 -17.12
C LYS A 144 9.71 19.67 -17.19
N MET A 145 8.75 19.08 -16.52
CA MET A 145 7.32 19.37 -16.69
C MET A 145 6.77 20.45 -15.74
N GLY A 146 7.64 21.12 -14.98
CA GLY A 146 7.27 22.19 -14.05
C GLY A 146 6.31 21.72 -12.95
N LYS A 147 5.85 22.66 -12.10
CA LYS A 147 4.93 22.33 -11.00
C LYS A 147 3.54 21.90 -11.47
N GLU A 148 3.18 22.05 -12.75
CA GLU A 148 1.77 21.97 -13.19
C GLU A 148 1.32 20.58 -13.63
N SER A 149 2.22 19.67 -14.02
CA SER A 149 1.83 18.31 -14.39
C SER A 149 2.60 17.25 -13.59
N TYR A 150 1.86 16.38 -12.92
CA TYR A 150 2.41 15.36 -12.03
C TYR A 150 2.69 14.06 -12.80
N ILE A 151 3.84 14.00 -13.46
CA ILE A 151 4.29 12.84 -14.22
C ILE A 151 5.44 12.18 -13.46
N LEU A 152 5.33 10.86 -13.27
CA LEU A 152 6.39 10.07 -12.64
C LEU A 152 7.08 9.20 -13.69
N HIS A 153 8.40 9.21 -13.70
CA HIS A 153 9.17 8.16 -14.34
C HIS A 153 9.14 6.91 -13.47
N VAL A 154 9.10 5.73 -14.10
CA VAL A 154 9.04 4.45 -13.39
C VAL A 154 9.88 3.38 -14.06
N ILE A 155 10.65 2.67 -13.25
CA ILE A 155 11.25 1.38 -13.61
C ILE A 155 10.56 0.29 -12.77
N PRO A 156 9.69 -0.53 -13.37
CA PRO A 156 8.86 -1.47 -12.62
C PRO A 156 9.64 -2.69 -12.13
N GLY A 157 9.37 -3.12 -10.89
CA GLY A 157 9.82 -4.42 -10.37
C GLY A 157 11.34 -4.53 -10.16
N VAL A 158 12.02 -3.43 -9.86
CA VAL A 158 13.48 -3.40 -9.66
C VAL A 158 13.89 -3.22 -8.21
N VAL A 159 12.94 -3.12 -7.27
CA VAL A 159 13.24 -2.83 -5.86
C VAL A 159 12.71 -3.94 -4.96
N ARG A 160 13.53 -4.42 -4.03
CA ARG A 160 13.15 -5.44 -3.05
C ARG A 160 12.44 -4.84 -1.84
N PRO A 161 11.28 -5.39 -1.42
CA PRO A 161 10.54 -4.92 -0.24
C PRO A 161 11.11 -5.51 1.08
N ILE A 162 12.41 -5.34 1.33
CA ILE A 162 13.12 -5.94 2.47
C ILE A 162 13.38 -4.97 3.63
N PHE A 163 12.87 -3.75 3.55
CA PHE A 163 13.08 -2.66 4.51
C PHE A 163 11.76 -1.94 4.77
N SER A 164 11.70 -1.14 5.84
CA SER A 164 10.58 -0.24 6.09
C SER A 164 10.85 1.10 5.43
N ARG A 165 9.86 1.72 4.76
CA ARG A 165 10.06 3.07 4.19
C ARG A 165 10.36 4.12 5.27
N GLY A 166 9.90 3.88 6.49
CA GLY A 166 10.20 4.71 7.66
C GLY A 166 11.66 4.66 8.11
N ASP A 167 12.42 3.64 7.69
CA ASP A 167 13.87 3.54 7.96
C ASP A 167 14.67 4.50 7.06
N LEU A 168 14.04 5.09 6.04
CA LEU A 168 14.66 6.07 5.14
C LEU A 168 14.35 7.52 5.57
N PRO A 169 15.23 8.49 5.24
CA PRO A 169 14.94 9.92 5.28
C PRO A 169 13.68 10.27 4.49
N LEU A 170 12.99 11.35 4.88
CA LEU A 170 11.70 11.75 4.29
C LEU A 170 11.78 11.96 2.78
N GLU A 171 12.90 12.51 2.33
CA GLU A 171 13.21 12.86 0.95
C GLU A 171 13.45 11.62 0.07
N LEU A 172 13.72 10.46 0.68
CA LEU A 172 14.04 9.23 -0.05
C LEU A 172 12.86 8.24 -0.09
N ARG A 173 11.83 8.42 0.75
CA ARG A 173 10.72 7.46 0.88
C ARG A 173 9.91 7.34 -0.39
N GLY A 174 9.79 8.44 -1.14
CA GLY A 174 9.01 8.54 -2.36
C GLY A 174 9.63 7.86 -3.56
N PHE A 175 10.91 7.45 -3.53
CA PHE A 175 11.51 6.76 -4.68
C PHE A 175 11.02 5.31 -4.86
N PHE A 176 10.29 4.78 -3.88
CA PHE A 176 9.89 3.37 -3.85
C PHE A 176 8.38 3.23 -3.74
N ALA A 177 7.78 2.61 -4.75
CA ALA A 177 6.34 2.44 -4.83
C ALA A 177 5.90 1.03 -5.23
N TYR A 178 4.83 0.53 -4.62
CA TYR A 178 4.20 -0.70 -5.07
C TYR A 178 3.40 -0.46 -6.37
N PRO A 179 3.26 -1.46 -7.25
CA PRO A 179 2.43 -1.33 -8.46
C PRO A 179 1.00 -0.85 -8.19
N ALA A 180 0.41 -1.28 -7.07
CA ALA A 180 -0.92 -0.84 -6.65
C ALA A 180 -0.98 0.63 -6.23
N GLU A 181 0.12 1.20 -5.72
CA GLU A 181 0.22 2.62 -5.35
C GLU A 181 0.29 3.52 -6.58
N LEU A 182 0.84 3.01 -7.69
CA LEU A 182 0.99 3.73 -8.96
C LEU A 182 -0.26 3.67 -9.85
N SER A 183 -1.30 2.93 -9.44
CA SER A 183 -2.50 2.74 -10.25
C SER A 183 -3.22 4.08 -10.51
N GLY A 184 -3.49 4.35 -11.79
CA GLY A 184 -4.16 5.57 -12.26
C GLY A 184 -3.27 6.80 -12.41
N MET A 185 -1.98 6.73 -12.04
CA MET A 185 -1.03 7.84 -12.22
C MET A 185 -0.54 7.93 -13.68
N LYS A 186 -0.19 9.14 -14.12
CA LYS A 186 0.55 9.35 -15.37
C LYS A 186 2.01 8.92 -15.19
N LEU A 187 2.38 7.83 -15.86
CA LEU A 187 3.71 7.22 -15.74
C LEU A 187 4.46 7.22 -17.06
N VAL A 188 5.74 7.62 -17.04
CA VAL A 188 6.70 7.41 -18.13
C VAL A 188 7.52 6.18 -17.77
N ARG A 189 7.36 5.11 -18.54
CA ARG A 189 8.09 3.85 -18.28
C ARG A 189 9.48 3.93 -18.89
N GLU A 190 10.49 3.81 -18.05
CA GLU A 190 11.88 3.72 -18.48
C GLU A 190 12.27 2.27 -18.80
N PRO A 191 13.10 2.04 -19.83
CA PRO A 191 13.52 0.71 -20.22
C PRO A 191 14.44 0.09 -19.16
N THR A 192 14.36 -1.23 -19.03
CA THR A 192 15.31 -2.01 -18.22
C THR A 192 16.40 -2.60 -19.11
N GLN A 193 17.62 -2.68 -18.58
CA GLN A 193 18.72 -3.35 -19.28
C GLN A 193 18.72 -4.86 -18.99
N ILE A 194 19.29 -5.62 -19.92
CA ILE A 194 19.52 -7.05 -19.72
C ILE A 194 20.70 -7.20 -18.76
N ALA A 195 20.42 -7.65 -17.55
CA ALA A 195 21.43 -7.93 -16.54
C ALA A 195 21.11 -9.25 -15.83
N THR A 196 22.16 -9.93 -15.37
CA THR A 196 22.04 -11.03 -14.41
C THR A 196 21.33 -10.53 -13.15
N GLN A 197 20.69 -11.43 -12.38
CA GLN A 197 20.05 -11.07 -11.09
C GLN A 197 21.10 -10.69 -10.03
N ARG A 198 21.76 -9.56 -10.23
CA ARG A 198 22.64 -8.89 -9.29
C ARG A 198 21.84 -7.75 -8.63
N TRP A 199 22.16 -7.51 -7.37
CA TRP A 199 21.54 -6.46 -6.56
C TRP A 199 22.60 -5.43 -6.19
N LEU A 200 22.18 -4.17 -6.26
CA LEU A 200 22.91 -2.96 -5.93
C LEU A 200 22.41 -2.43 -4.60
N ASP A 201 23.25 -1.65 -3.95
CA ASP A 201 22.94 -1.04 -2.66
C ASP A 201 22.40 0.37 -2.88
N PHE A 202 21.54 0.80 -1.96
CA PHE A 202 21.03 2.17 -1.94
C PHE A 202 21.65 2.90 -0.76
N VAL A 203 22.43 3.94 -1.04
CA VAL A 203 23.31 4.62 -0.08
C VAL A 203 23.03 6.11 -0.05
N TRP A 204 23.01 6.71 1.13
CA TRP A 204 22.84 8.15 1.33
C TRP A 204 23.69 8.64 2.49
N GLU A 205 23.93 9.94 2.53
CA GLU A 205 24.54 10.63 3.67
C GLU A 205 23.44 11.03 4.65
N TYR A 206 23.60 10.69 5.94
CA TYR A 206 22.59 11.02 6.96
C TYR A 206 23.07 12.11 7.94
N GLU A 207 24.38 12.25 8.11
CA GLU A 207 25.07 13.29 8.89
C GLU A 207 26.41 13.55 8.18
N ASP A 208 26.99 14.74 8.37
CA ASP A 208 28.25 15.13 7.71
C ASP A 208 29.34 14.05 7.82
N GLY A 209 29.67 13.43 6.68
CA GLY A 209 30.68 12.38 6.57
C GLY A 209 30.27 11.00 7.09
N LYS A 210 28.99 10.78 7.43
CA LYS A 210 28.45 9.48 7.83
C LYS A 210 27.41 8.97 6.83
N MET A 211 27.63 7.76 6.39
CA MET A 211 26.84 7.13 5.33
C MET A 211 25.87 6.09 5.91
N ALA A 212 24.72 5.94 5.29
CA ALA A 212 23.79 4.86 5.58
C ALA A 212 23.45 4.12 4.29
N ALA A 213 23.17 2.82 4.41
CA ALA A 213 22.95 1.94 3.26
C ALA A 213 21.81 0.96 3.51
N VAL A 214 21.04 0.67 2.45
CA VAL A 214 20.21 -0.53 2.36
C VAL A 214 20.87 -1.47 1.35
N GLU A 215 21.39 -2.59 1.83
CA GLU A 215 22.12 -3.55 1.00
C GLU A 215 21.18 -4.39 0.12
N GLY A 216 21.58 -4.62 -1.13
CA GLY A 216 20.96 -5.59 -2.03
C GLY A 216 19.49 -5.32 -2.37
N ILE A 217 19.14 -4.03 -2.51
CA ILE A 217 17.76 -3.55 -2.68
C ILE A 217 17.40 -3.27 -4.15
N ILE A 218 18.29 -2.68 -4.95
CA ILE A 218 18.02 -2.28 -6.34
C ILE A 218 18.53 -3.35 -7.30
N SER A 219 17.75 -3.71 -8.32
CA SER A 219 18.18 -4.66 -9.34
C SER A 219 19.17 -4.01 -10.31
N ALA A 220 20.21 -4.74 -10.72
CA ALA A 220 21.13 -4.32 -11.79
C ALA A 220 20.46 -4.17 -13.17
N ARG A 221 19.17 -4.48 -13.30
CA ARG A 221 18.34 -4.16 -14.47
C ARG A 221 18.07 -2.66 -14.64
N VAL A 222 18.31 -1.87 -13.60
CA VAL A 222 18.29 -0.41 -13.69
C VAL A 222 19.53 0.04 -14.42
N ASN A 223 19.35 0.80 -15.50
CA ASN A 223 20.46 1.48 -16.17
C ASN A 223 20.74 2.80 -15.43
N PRO A 224 21.93 3.01 -14.84
CA PRO A 224 22.26 4.26 -14.17
C PRO A 224 22.16 5.48 -15.11
N ASP A 225 22.40 5.30 -16.41
CA ASP A 225 22.40 6.39 -17.39
C ASP A 225 21.01 6.98 -17.64
N THR A 226 19.95 6.20 -17.43
CA THR A 226 18.57 6.67 -17.55
C THR A 226 18.09 7.40 -16.29
N LEU A 227 18.84 7.33 -15.19
CA LEU A 227 18.48 7.97 -13.93
C LEU A 227 18.98 9.42 -13.88
N PRO A 228 18.23 10.31 -13.20
CA PRO A 228 18.73 11.62 -12.80
C PRO A 228 20.00 11.52 -11.96
N GLU A 229 20.83 12.54 -12.02
CA GLU A 229 22.14 12.59 -11.33
C GLU A 229 22.00 12.32 -9.82
N TYR A 230 21.03 12.95 -9.17
CA TYR A 230 20.80 12.78 -7.74
C TYR A 230 20.45 11.32 -7.38
N LEU A 231 19.69 10.60 -8.21
CA LEU A 231 19.28 9.23 -7.92
C LEU A 231 20.38 8.23 -8.30
N ARG A 232 21.14 8.53 -9.35
CA ARG A 232 22.32 7.76 -9.77
C ARG A 232 23.36 7.69 -8.66
N ASN A 233 23.60 8.80 -7.98
CA ASN A 233 24.59 8.88 -6.90
C ASN A 233 24.19 8.06 -5.66
N LEU A 234 22.90 7.75 -5.49
CA LEU A 234 22.41 6.94 -4.38
C LEU A 234 22.50 5.44 -4.65
N ILE A 235 22.80 5.01 -5.88
CA ILE A 235 22.80 3.59 -6.25
C ILE A 235 24.23 3.16 -6.55
N VAL A 236 24.78 2.29 -5.71
CA VAL A 236 26.19 1.88 -5.79
C VAL A 236 26.37 0.37 -5.81
N GLU A 237 27.52 -0.07 -6.30
CA GLU A 237 27.88 -1.47 -6.24
C GLU A 237 28.21 -1.92 -4.81
N PRO A 238 27.87 -3.16 -4.40
CA PRO A 238 28.14 -3.65 -3.05
C PRO A 238 29.61 -3.68 -2.62
N LYS A 239 30.56 -3.59 -3.56
CA LYS A 239 31.99 -3.46 -3.24
C LYS A 239 32.30 -2.06 -2.73
N ILE A 240 31.74 -1.04 -3.39
CA ILE A 240 31.93 0.37 -3.05
C ILE A 240 31.34 0.66 -1.67
N THR A 241 30.16 0.12 -1.37
CA THR A 241 29.51 0.27 -0.05
C THR A 241 30.42 -0.16 1.10
N LYS A 242 31.22 -1.22 0.90
CA LYS A 242 32.14 -1.74 1.94
C LYS A 242 33.40 -0.89 2.11
N GLU A 243 33.74 -0.08 1.11
CA GLU A 243 34.90 0.80 1.10
C GLU A 243 34.57 2.19 1.66
N LEU A 244 33.28 2.53 1.77
CA LEU A 244 32.83 3.80 2.32
C LEU A 244 33.16 3.91 3.83
N PRO A 245 33.58 5.10 4.29
CA PRO A 245 33.84 5.33 5.70
C PRO A 245 32.52 5.37 6.50
N SER A 246 32.51 4.70 7.66
CA SER A 246 31.43 4.83 8.66
C SER A 246 30.02 4.56 8.13
N VAL A 247 29.81 3.44 7.42
CA VAL A 247 28.49 3.05 6.89
C VAL A 247 27.62 2.38 7.95
N TYR A 248 26.43 2.93 8.17
CA TYR A 248 25.35 2.29 8.90
C TYR A 248 24.43 1.50 7.95
N CYS A 249 24.41 0.17 8.08
CA CYS A 249 23.49 -0.65 7.28
C CYS A 249 22.13 -0.78 7.97
N VAL A 250 21.07 -0.36 7.27
CA VAL A 250 19.68 -0.50 7.73
C VAL A 250 19.33 -1.98 7.86
N LYS A 251 18.59 -2.33 8.92
CA LYS A 251 18.17 -3.70 9.20
C LYS A 251 17.18 -4.22 8.16
N THR A 252 17.65 -4.98 7.19
CA THR A 252 16.80 -5.66 6.20
C THR A 252 16.25 -6.99 6.74
N ALA A 253 15.04 -7.37 6.30
CA ALA A 253 14.49 -8.70 6.51
C ALA A 253 13.74 -9.17 5.28
N VAL A 254 14.02 -10.38 4.81
CA VAL A 254 13.26 -10.99 3.71
C VAL A 254 11.93 -11.47 4.26
N GLY A 255 10.84 -10.93 3.72
CA GLY A 255 9.49 -11.34 4.07
C GLY A 255 9.26 -12.82 3.75
N PRO A 256 8.68 -13.61 4.66
CA PRO A 256 8.28 -14.98 4.33
C PRO A 256 7.19 -14.90 3.26
N ASN A 257 7.38 -15.62 2.15
CA ASN A 257 6.36 -15.65 1.10
C ASN A 257 5.08 -16.28 1.67
N PRO A 258 3.95 -15.57 1.74
CA PRO A 258 2.74 -16.11 2.36
C PRO A 258 2.19 -17.34 1.62
N MET A 259 2.50 -17.49 0.32
CA MET A 259 2.15 -18.68 -0.47
C MET A 259 2.97 -19.91 -0.02
N TYR A 260 4.20 -19.69 0.44
CA TYR A 260 5.05 -20.72 1.00
C TYR A 260 5.17 -20.43 2.50
N LYS A 261 4.19 -20.89 3.30
CA LYS A 261 4.47 -21.16 4.72
C LYS A 261 5.85 -21.80 4.75
N ARG A 262 6.79 -21.20 5.47
CA ARG A 262 8.22 -21.50 5.42
C ARG A 262 8.44 -23.01 5.61
N THR A 263 8.42 -23.76 4.50
CA THR A 263 8.57 -25.20 4.42
C THR A 263 10.04 -25.55 4.17
N SER A 264 10.97 -24.71 4.62
CA SER A 264 12.38 -25.07 4.80
C SER A 264 13.14 -23.88 5.38
N ASP A 265 14.06 -24.15 6.30
CA ASP A 265 15.45 -23.96 5.89
C ASP A 265 16.00 -25.30 5.30
N GLU A 266 15.38 -26.47 5.57
CA GLU A 266 15.38 -27.66 4.69
C GLU A 266 14.04 -28.44 4.58
N TYR A 267 13.20 -28.54 5.62
CA TYR A 267 11.74 -28.70 5.52
C TYR A 267 11.12 -28.18 6.84
N GLY A 268 9.97 -27.48 6.78
CA GLY A 268 9.46 -26.61 7.86
C GLY A 268 9.12 -27.30 9.20
N TYR A 269 8.87 -26.46 10.21
CA TYR A 269 8.47 -26.84 11.58
C TYR A 269 7.27 -27.81 11.57
N GLY A 270 7.39 -28.95 12.24
CA GLY A 270 6.33 -29.96 12.34
C GLY A 270 6.25 -30.97 11.19
N ALA A 271 7.13 -30.91 10.18
CA ALA A 271 7.14 -31.90 9.09
C ALA A 271 7.21 -33.37 9.58
N PRO A 272 7.98 -33.73 10.62
CA PRO A 272 7.95 -35.10 11.17
C PRO A 272 6.58 -35.46 11.75
N GLU A 273 5.88 -34.51 12.35
CA GLU A 273 4.57 -34.70 12.96
C GLU A 273 3.48 -34.80 11.89
N GLU A 274 3.60 -34.02 10.81
CA GLU A 274 2.71 -34.07 9.66
C GLU A 274 2.93 -35.32 8.82
N ILE A 275 4.18 -35.76 8.62
CA ILE A 275 4.51 -37.05 7.99
C ILE A 275 3.96 -38.19 8.85
N LYS A 276 4.14 -38.16 10.17
CA LYS A 276 3.53 -39.14 11.08
C LYS A 276 2.01 -39.15 10.97
N ARG A 277 1.39 -37.96 10.91
CA ARG A 277 -0.06 -37.82 10.76
C ARG A 277 -0.56 -38.33 9.42
N VAL A 278 0.13 -38.03 8.32
CA VAL A 278 -0.20 -38.51 6.97
C VAL A 278 0.07 -40.00 6.83
N SER A 279 1.14 -40.52 7.43
CA SER A 279 1.42 -41.96 7.48
C SER A 279 0.32 -42.69 8.26
N ALA A 280 -0.01 -42.22 9.47
CA ALA A 280 -1.11 -42.77 10.26
C ALA A 280 -2.44 -42.71 9.48
N TRP A 281 -2.70 -41.63 8.76
CA TRP A 281 -3.86 -41.52 7.87
C TRP A 281 -3.84 -42.54 6.73
N LYS A 282 -2.68 -42.76 6.09
CA LYS A 282 -2.53 -43.79 5.06
C LYS A 282 -2.74 -45.18 5.65
N ASP A 283 -2.16 -45.46 6.80
CA ASP A 283 -2.29 -46.74 7.50
C ASP A 283 -3.77 -47.00 7.85
N LEU A 284 -4.49 -45.99 8.35
CA LEU A 284 -5.94 -46.05 8.60
C LEU A 284 -6.77 -46.21 7.32
N THR A 285 -6.29 -45.67 6.20
CA THR A 285 -6.95 -45.83 4.89
C THR A 285 -6.73 -47.24 4.33
N PHE A 286 -5.51 -47.78 4.48
CA PHE A 286 -5.17 -49.13 4.03
C PHE A 286 -5.71 -50.23 4.96
N SER A 287 -5.88 -49.95 6.25
CA SER A 287 -6.56 -50.86 7.20
C SER A 287 -8.08 -50.88 7.03
N GLY A 288 -8.63 -49.98 6.20
CA GLY A 288 -10.06 -49.87 5.96
C GLY A 288 -10.84 -49.22 7.12
N GLU A 289 -10.17 -48.58 8.07
CA GLU A 289 -10.83 -47.91 9.21
C GLU A 289 -11.22 -46.46 8.88
N ALA A 290 -10.62 -45.84 7.85
CA ALA A 290 -10.96 -44.49 7.40
C ALA A 290 -12.09 -44.49 6.35
N TYR A 291 -13.32 -44.79 6.76
CA TYR A 291 -14.49 -44.53 5.93
C TYR A 291 -14.84 -43.03 5.94
N GLY A 292 -14.55 -42.34 4.82
CA GLY A 292 -15.35 -41.18 4.41
C GLY A 292 -14.88 -39.78 4.80
N LEU A 293 -13.65 -39.40 4.43
CA LEU A 293 -13.30 -37.96 4.30
C LEU A 293 -12.71 -37.57 2.94
N ILE A 294 -12.61 -38.51 1.98
CA ILE A 294 -12.03 -38.25 0.66
C ILE A 294 -12.98 -37.50 -0.30
N TYR A 295 -14.25 -37.25 0.07
CA TYR A 295 -15.24 -36.67 -0.86
C TYR A 295 -16.08 -35.49 -0.34
N HIS A 296 -15.61 -34.75 0.67
CA HIS A 296 -16.36 -33.59 1.20
C HIS A 296 -16.17 -32.27 0.41
N GLY A 297 -15.61 -32.31 -0.79
CA GLY A 297 -15.34 -31.11 -1.60
C GLY A 297 -16.44 -30.66 -2.57
N ARG A 298 -17.31 -31.54 -3.11
CA ARG A 298 -18.18 -31.13 -4.25
C ARG A 298 -19.61 -31.67 -4.36
N ILE A 299 -20.11 -32.63 -3.55
CA ILE A 299 -21.46 -33.21 -3.76
C ILE A 299 -22.30 -33.30 -2.47
N GLY A 300 -21.98 -32.52 -1.43
CA GLY A 300 -22.60 -32.63 -0.10
C GLY A 300 -24.10 -32.25 0.01
N LYS A 301 -24.76 -31.77 -1.05
CA LYS A 301 -26.19 -31.42 -1.03
C LYS A 301 -27.09 -32.34 -1.86
N PHE A 302 -26.53 -33.21 -2.71
CA PHE A 302 -27.32 -34.01 -3.65
C PHE A 302 -27.78 -35.35 -3.06
N THR A 303 -26.93 -36.01 -2.26
CA THR A 303 -27.16 -37.39 -1.79
C THR A 303 -28.06 -37.50 -0.56
N LYS A 304 -28.10 -36.47 0.30
CA LYS A 304 -28.92 -36.47 1.53
C LYS A 304 -30.43 -36.47 1.27
N LYS A 305 -30.87 -36.04 0.08
CA LYS A 305 -32.29 -35.98 -0.30
C LYS A 305 -32.82 -37.30 -0.89
N HIS A 306 -31.94 -38.20 -1.34
CA HIS A 306 -32.34 -39.37 -2.14
C HIS A 306 -32.17 -40.73 -1.46
N TYR A 307 -31.34 -40.86 -0.40
CA TYR A 307 -30.98 -42.19 0.12
C TYR A 307 -31.28 -42.46 1.61
N CYS A 308 -31.84 -41.51 2.36
CA CYS A 308 -32.34 -41.77 3.72
C CYS A 308 -33.82 -42.11 3.72
N LYS A 309 -34.18 -43.28 3.17
CA LYS A 309 -35.42 -43.99 3.54
C LYS A 309 -35.15 -45.50 3.55
N ARG A 310 -35.27 -46.08 4.77
CA ARG A 310 -35.67 -47.47 5.09
C ARG A 310 -34.65 -48.60 4.80
N ASP A 311 -34.48 -49.64 5.60
CA ASP A 311 -35.06 -50.12 6.87
C ASP A 311 -34.08 -51.13 7.50
N LEU A 312 -34.00 -51.18 8.83
CA LEU A 312 -33.47 -52.32 9.59
C LEU A 312 -34.61 -52.85 10.47
N GLU A 313 -35.46 -53.68 9.88
CA GLU A 313 -36.36 -54.59 10.60
C GLU A 313 -36.28 -55.97 9.95
N THR A 314 -35.53 -56.87 10.58
CA THR A 314 -35.77 -58.33 10.75
C THR A 314 -34.46 -58.94 11.24
N ALA A 315 -34.26 -58.98 12.56
CA ALA A 315 -34.68 -60.05 13.45
C ALA A 315 -33.81 -61.31 13.25
N GLY A 316 -32.91 -61.53 14.21
CA GLY A 316 -32.14 -62.75 14.30
C GLY A 316 -33.01 -63.94 14.70
N THR A 317 -32.56 -65.14 14.36
CA THR A 317 -32.66 -66.33 15.22
C THR A 317 -31.90 -67.54 14.66
N MET A 318 -31.34 -68.30 15.61
CA MET A 318 -30.92 -69.71 15.59
C MET A 318 -29.58 -70.06 14.92
N ASN A 319 -28.73 -70.93 15.45
CA ASN A 319 -28.51 -71.66 16.72
C ASN A 319 -27.13 -72.35 16.49
N ILE A 320 -26.15 -72.37 17.40
CA ILE A 320 -25.91 -73.24 18.56
C ILE A 320 -24.75 -72.59 19.32
#